data_AF-A0A3E2UBM2-F1
#
_entry.id   AF-A0A3E2UBM2-F1
#
_cell.length_a   1.000
_cell.length_b   1.000
_cell.length_c   1.000
_cell.angle_alpha   90.00
_cell.angle_beta   90.00
_cell.angle_gamma   90.00
#
_symmetry.space_group_name_H-M   'P 1'
#
loop_
_entity.id
_entity.type
_entity.pdbx_description
1 polymer ?
#
loop_
_entity_poly.entity_id
_entity_poly.type
_entity_poly.pdbx_seq_one_letter_code
_entity_poly.pdbx_strand_id
1 'polypeptide(L)'
;MAWPKRARTVNWESGVLILDGEKRFEVPELTPEIMEQLAGYTLVGFHVKGYPVTDELLATFAGHKSMVNFGVEDGALTDACFPVFSAMPKLRYLMLDGNAAIHGSGLSALQGCKLDLLTLNRTGLDDAGLLQAVSISKLSHIQIDHTAVTYEGLLAIAGNNRIEPVAHVQFTKEQMEHFSQLQREKAKKPVPLDEQAAAECRGVLSAFFAEMTEWEQHMEQAGFEDAEAVPRLLAIWEKYVSEKPRLGYRPLGLSYSAQGTYNGEEFLDAEQITKNKLYIYTREKNTGFDRRFLMKRVGEGWRIDGVQERLDGWQRTGL
;
A
#
# COMPACT_ATOMS: atom_id res chain seq x y z
N MET A 1 -46.73 19.41 18.13
CA MET A 1 -45.57 18.81 18.84
C MET A 1 -44.55 19.91 19.10
N ALA A 2 -44.05 20.07 20.33
CA ALA A 2 -43.07 21.11 20.64
C ALA A 2 -41.64 20.58 20.39
N TRP A 3 -41.02 21.04 19.30
CA TRP A 3 -39.64 20.70 18.96
C TRP A 3 -38.64 21.34 19.93
N PRO A 4 -37.50 20.70 20.22
CA PRO A 4 -36.48 21.30 21.06
C PRO A 4 -35.83 22.50 20.35
N LYS A 5 -35.37 23.49 21.11
CA LYS A 5 -34.69 24.67 20.52
C LYS A 5 -33.34 24.34 19.86
N ARG A 6 -32.73 23.21 20.24
CA ARG A 6 -31.45 22.72 19.73
C ARG A 6 -31.47 21.19 19.73
N ALA A 7 -30.82 20.62 18.72
CA ALA A 7 -30.44 19.23 18.65
C ALA A 7 -29.03 19.13 18.04
N ARG A 8 -28.31 18.08 18.39
CA ARG A 8 -26.96 17.75 17.92
C ARG A 8 -26.95 16.41 17.20
N THR A 9 -27.80 15.46 17.61
CA THR A 9 -27.93 14.18 16.91
C THR A 9 -29.38 13.84 16.63
N VAL A 10 -29.60 13.15 15.52
CA VAL A 10 -30.90 12.63 15.09
C VAL A 10 -30.73 11.15 14.77
N ASN A 11 -31.63 10.32 15.31
CA ASN A 11 -31.84 8.96 14.86
C ASN A 11 -33.32 8.76 14.54
N TRP A 12 -33.66 8.16 13.42
CA TRP A 12 -35.01 7.73 13.09
C TRP A 12 -35.03 6.23 12.82
N GLU A 13 -35.95 5.53 13.47
CA GLU A 13 -36.16 4.09 13.26
C GLU A 13 -37.61 3.72 13.57
N SER A 14 -38.23 2.94 12.69
CA SER A 14 -39.58 2.37 12.88
C SER A 14 -40.65 3.38 13.33
N GLY A 15 -40.65 4.59 12.74
CA GLY A 15 -41.64 5.64 13.04
C GLY A 15 -41.33 6.48 14.28
N VAL A 16 -40.16 6.30 14.91
CA VAL A 16 -39.76 7.05 16.09
C VAL A 16 -38.54 7.90 15.77
N LEU A 17 -38.69 9.21 15.93
CA LEU A 17 -37.60 10.17 15.84
C LEU A 17 -37.00 10.43 17.23
N ILE A 18 -35.69 10.27 17.35
CA ILE A 18 -34.93 10.42 18.58
C ILE A 18 -33.92 11.56 18.40
N LEU A 19 -34.06 12.61 19.20
CA LEU A 19 -33.11 13.74 19.23
C LEU A 19 -32.22 13.66 20.47
N ASP A 20 -30.91 13.82 20.27
CA ASP A 20 -29.88 13.79 21.32
C ASP A 20 -29.88 12.50 22.16
N GLY A 21 -30.45 11.41 21.65
CA GLY A 21 -30.58 10.12 22.35
C GLY A 21 -31.67 10.07 23.43
N GLU A 22 -32.29 11.21 23.78
CA GLU A 22 -33.21 11.31 24.91
C GLU A 22 -34.65 11.61 24.48
N LYS A 23 -34.83 12.56 23.55
CA LYS A 23 -36.16 13.09 23.21
C LYS A 23 -36.77 12.29 22.09
N ARG A 24 -37.89 11.61 22.37
CA ARG A 24 -38.58 10.73 21.43
C ARG A 24 -39.86 11.36 20.92
N PHE A 25 -40.12 11.22 19.64
CA PHE A 25 -41.27 11.76 18.94
C PHE A 25 -41.83 10.69 18.00
N GLU A 26 -43.13 10.41 18.12
CA GLU A 26 -43.85 9.56 17.16
C GLU A 26 -43.97 10.32 15.83
N VAL A 27 -43.17 9.92 14.86
CA VAL A 27 -43.02 10.53 13.55
C VAL A 27 -43.02 9.38 12.54
N PRO A 28 -44.21 8.89 12.13
CA PRO A 28 -44.30 7.73 11.25
C PRO A 28 -43.70 7.98 9.86
N GLU A 29 -43.61 9.24 9.44
CA GLU A 29 -43.08 9.65 8.14
C GLU A 29 -42.15 10.85 8.28
N LEU A 30 -41.03 10.85 7.55
CA LEU A 30 -40.10 11.97 7.45
C LEU A 30 -40.53 12.85 6.26
N THR A 31 -41.48 13.75 6.48
CA THR A 31 -41.93 14.70 5.45
C THR A 31 -40.85 15.75 5.14
N PRO A 32 -40.92 16.43 3.98
CA PRO A 32 -39.99 17.52 3.66
C PRO A 32 -39.90 18.60 4.75
N GLU A 33 -41.02 18.95 5.37
CA GLU A 33 -41.07 19.96 6.44
C GLU A 33 -40.31 19.49 7.70
N ILE A 34 -40.40 18.20 8.02
CA ILE A 34 -39.64 17.60 9.12
C ILE A 34 -38.15 17.60 8.78
N MET A 35 -37.79 17.22 7.55
CA MET A 35 -36.40 17.17 7.12
C MET A 35 -35.77 18.57 7.08
N GLU A 36 -36.50 19.59 6.63
CA GLU A 36 -36.08 21.00 6.70
C GLU A 36 -35.90 21.47 8.14
N GLN A 37 -36.84 21.14 9.03
CA GLN A 37 -36.71 21.43 10.46
C GLN A 37 -35.47 20.78 11.07
N LEU A 38 -35.15 19.55 10.68
CA LEU A 38 -33.97 18.83 11.17
C LEU A 38 -32.67 19.43 10.62
N ALA A 39 -32.64 19.78 9.34
CA ALA A 39 -31.50 20.45 8.69
C ALA A 39 -31.23 21.85 9.27
N GLY A 40 -32.24 22.50 9.87
CA GLY A 40 -32.09 23.76 10.59
C GLY A 40 -31.29 23.66 11.90
N TYR A 41 -31.12 22.47 12.47
CA TYR A 41 -30.27 22.27 13.65
C TYR A 41 -28.78 22.23 13.30
N THR A 42 -27.92 22.55 14.26
CA THR A 42 -26.47 22.37 14.11
C THR A 42 -26.05 20.93 14.40
N LEU A 43 -26.50 20.00 13.56
CA LEU A 43 -26.27 18.56 13.75
C LEU A 43 -24.81 18.16 13.57
N VAL A 44 -24.39 17.16 14.32
CA VAL A 44 -23.12 16.44 14.12
C VAL A 44 -23.35 14.98 13.71
N GLY A 45 -24.56 14.47 13.95
CA GLY A 45 -24.98 13.12 13.56
C GLY A 45 -26.43 13.10 13.07
N PHE A 46 -26.67 12.45 11.95
CA PHE A 46 -27.99 12.15 11.43
C PHE A 46 -28.01 10.70 10.95
N HIS A 47 -28.98 9.92 11.41
CA HIS A 47 -29.12 8.51 11.03
C HIS A 47 -30.60 8.17 10.83
N VAL A 48 -30.91 7.50 9.72
CA VAL A 48 -32.24 6.96 9.42
C VAL A 48 -32.06 5.54 8.96
N LYS A 49 -32.89 4.62 9.45
CA LYS A 49 -32.87 3.22 9.03
C LYS A 49 -34.24 2.69 8.67
N GLY A 50 -34.32 1.96 7.56
CA GLY A 50 -35.54 1.28 7.11
C GLY A 50 -36.64 2.26 6.69
N TYR A 51 -36.26 3.42 6.14
CA TYR A 51 -37.20 4.42 5.61
C TYR A 51 -36.77 4.82 4.19
N PRO A 52 -37.70 4.98 3.23
CA PRO A 52 -37.39 5.33 1.86
C PRO A 52 -37.05 6.83 1.70
N VAL A 53 -35.95 7.27 2.32
CA VAL A 53 -35.39 8.61 2.06
C VAL A 53 -34.88 8.65 0.62
N THR A 54 -35.38 9.60 -0.17
CA THR A 54 -34.94 9.85 -1.55
C THR A 54 -33.89 10.95 -1.62
N ASP A 55 -33.24 11.09 -2.78
CA ASP A 55 -32.24 12.14 -3.02
C ASP A 55 -32.84 13.56 -2.85
N GLU A 56 -34.09 13.76 -3.25
CA GLU A 56 -34.81 15.03 -3.08
C GLU A 56 -35.01 15.39 -1.62
N LEU A 57 -35.40 14.40 -0.81
CA LEU A 57 -35.62 14.60 0.62
C LEU A 57 -34.30 14.90 1.35
N LEU A 58 -33.21 14.29 0.89
CA LEU A 58 -31.85 14.50 1.40
C LEU A 58 -31.29 15.89 1.05
N ALA A 59 -31.70 16.48 -0.08
CA ALA A 59 -31.11 17.72 -0.63
C ALA A 59 -31.10 18.90 0.36
N THR A 60 -32.05 18.95 1.30
CA THR A 60 -32.12 20.00 2.34
C THR A 60 -30.88 20.04 3.26
N PHE A 61 -30.13 18.93 3.36
CA PHE A 61 -28.90 18.86 4.15
C PHE A 61 -27.66 19.41 3.41
N ALA A 62 -27.77 19.82 2.14
CA ALA A 62 -26.63 20.33 1.38
C ALA A 62 -25.95 21.51 2.10
N GLY A 63 -24.62 21.46 2.20
CA GLY A 63 -23.84 22.52 2.85
C GLY A 63 -23.86 22.50 4.38
N HIS A 64 -24.37 21.42 5.01
CA HIS A 64 -24.45 21.33 6.47
C HIS A 64 -23.05 21.40 7.13
N LYS A 65 -22.77 22.52 7.81
CA LYS A 65 -21.40 22.92 8.23
C LYS A 65 -20.80 22.13 9.40
N SER A 66 -21.64 21.40 10.13
CA SER A 66 -21.24 20.70 11.35
C SER A 66 -21.37 19.18 11.27
N MET A 67 -21.88 18.63 10.16
CA MET A 67 -22.18 17.20 10.06
C MET A 67 -20.87 16.41 10.07
N VAL A 68 -20.78 15.40 10.94
CA VAL A 68 -19.62 14.50 11.04
C VAL A 68 -20.02 13.08 10.64
N ASN A 69 -21.20 12.64 11.08
CA ASN A 69 -21.74 11.30 10.82
C ASN A 69 -23.08 11.45 10.09
N PHE A 70 -23.22 10.83 8.93
CA PHE A 70 -24.47 10.80 8.20
C PHE A 70 -24.79 9.36 7.78
N GLY A 71 -26.01 8.91 8.06
CA GLY A 71 -26.45 7.57 7.71
C GLY A 71 -27.88 7.54 7.21
N VAL A 72 -28.09 6.84 6.10
CA VAL A 72 -29.40 6.44 5.59
C VAL A 72 -29.25 5.00 5.18
N GLU A 73 -29.71 4.08 6.01
CA GLU A 73 -29.62 2.64 5.78
C GLU A 73 -30.97 2.08 5.34
N ASP A 74 -30.94 1.13 4.40
CA ASP A 74 -32.11 0.45 3.84
C ASP A 74 -33.16 1.48 3.32
N GLY A 75 -32.66 2.51 2.62
CA GLY A 75 -33.45 3.60 2.04
C GLY A 75 -33.63 3.53 0.53
N ALA A 76 -33.84 4.69 -0.10
CA ALA A 76 -34.10 4.81 -1.53
C ALA A 76 -33.15 5.82 -2.23
N LEU A 77 -31.93 5.99 -1.70
CA LEU A 77 -30.92 6.87 -2.29
C LEU A 77 -30.33 6.26 -3.57
N THR A 78 -29.91 7.14 -4.48
CA THR A 78 -29.18 6.78 -5.70
C THR A 78 -27.82 7.47 -5.75
N ASP A 79 -27.05 7.27 -6.81
CA ASP A 79 -25.78 8.00 -7.02
C ASP A 79 -25.96 9.54 -7.04
N ALA A 80 -27.19 10.05 -7.21
CA ALA A 80 -27.49 11.48 -7.15
C ALA A 80 -27.36 12.09 -5.74
N CYS A 81 -27.20 11.28 -4.69
CA CYS A 81 -26.98 11.78 -3.32
C CYS A 81 -25.58 12.39 -3.11
N PHE A 82 -24.55 11.92 -3.84
CA PHE A 82 -23.16 12.26 -3.53
C PHE A 82 -22.81 13.76 -3.59
N PRO A 83 -23.37 14.58 -4.50
CA PRO A 83 -23.19 16.03 -4.48
C PRO A 83 -23.67 16.70 -3.19
N VAL A 84 -24.68 16.15 -2.50
CA VAL A 84 -25.15 16.69 -1.21
C VAL A 84 -24.07 16.49 -0.14
N PHE A 85 -23.49 15.29 -0.08
CA PHE A 85 -22.43 14.95 0.88
C PHE A 85 -21.12 15.68 0.58
N SER A 86 -20.78 15.92 -0.69
CA SER A 86 -19.56 16.66 -1.06
C SER A 86 -19.54 18.09 -0.55
N ALA A 87 -20.71 18.68 -0.32
CA ALA A 87 -20.87 20.01 0.25
C ALA A 87 -20.74 20.05 1.80
N MET A 88 -20.53 18.92 2.48
CA MET A 88 -20.40 18.85 3.95
C MET A 88 -18.93 18.81 4.39
N PRO A 89 -18.31 19.94 4.77
CA PRO A 89 -16.85 20.05 4.93
C PRO A 89 -16.27 19.26 6.12
N LYS A 90 -17.12 18.79 7.04
CA LYS A 90 -16.72 18.06 8.25
C LYS A 90 -17.11 16.59 8.24
N LEU A 91 -17.73 16.09 7.15
CA LEU A 91 -18.21 14.72 7.08
C LEU A 91 -17.03 13.75 7.14
N ARG A 92 -17.13 12.74 8.01
CA ARG A 92 -16.11 11.70 8.24
C ARG A 92 -16.67 10.29 8.08
N TYR A 93 -17.92 10.07 8.50
CA TYR A 93 -18.56 8.76 8.47
C TYR A 93 -19.84 8.86 7.64
N LEU A 94 -19.91 8.06 6.57
CA LEU A 94 -21.04 8.01 5.66
C LEU A 94 -21.54 6.57 5.57
N MET A 95 -22.75 6.32 6.07
CA MET A 95 -23.36 4.99 6.16
C MET A 95 -24.53 4.88 5.20
N LEU A 96 -24.38 4.12 4.11
CA LEU A 96 -25.34 4.07 3.01
C LEU A 96 -25.79 2.64 2.68
N ASP A 97 -25.66 1.73 3.65
CA ASP A 97 -25.99 0.33 3.46
C ASP A 97 -27.45 0.14 2.99
N GLY A 98 -27.70 -0.84 2.14
CA GLY A 98 -29.06 -1.20 1.71
C GLY A 98 -29.72 -0.27 0.69
N ASN A 99 -29.06 0.82 0.27
CA ASN A 99 -29.54 1.64 -0.84
C ASN A 99 -29.20 0.97 -2.18
N ALA A 100 -30.06 0.05 -2.62
CA ALA A 100 -29.81 -0.82 -3.78
C ALA A 100 -29.52 -0.08 -5.10
N ALA A 101 -29.96 1.18 -5.24
CA ALA A 101 -29.78 1.98 -6.44
C ALA A 101 -28.45 2.77 -6.48
N ILE A 102 -27.61 2.67 -5.45
CA ILE A 102 -26.24 3.21 -5.46
C ILE A 102 -25.33 2.23 -6.19
N HIS A 103 -24.84 2.62 -7.36
CA HIS A 103 -23.92 1.81 -8.19
C HIS A 103 -22.48 2.33 -8.10
N GLY A 104 -22.28 3.53 -7.54
CA GLY A 104 -20.97 4.12 -7.29
C GLY A 104 -20.47 5.05 -8.40
N SER A 105 -21.27 5.29 -9.45
CA SER A 105 -20.87 6.16 -10.58
C SER A 105 -20.61 7.61 -10.16
N GLY A 106 -21.29 8.07 -9.10
CA GLY A 106 -21.13 9.41 -8.53
C GLY A 106 -20.08 9.53 -7.41
N LEU A 107 -19.38 8.46 -7.01
CA LEU A 107 -18.43 8.50 -5.90
C LEU A 107 -17.28 9.49 -6.11
N SER A 108 -16.93 9.79 -7.35
CA SER A 108 -15.91 10.78 -7.70
C SER A 108 -16.26 12.21 -7.27
N ALA A 109 -17.54 12.52 -7.05
CA ALA A 109 -17.98 13.79 -6.46
C ALA A 109 -17.41 14.00 -5.05
N LEU A 110 -17.03 12.92 -4.35
CA LEU A 110 -16.49 12.96 -2.99
C LEU A 110 -14.96 13.16 -2.94
N GLN A 111 -14.27 13.39 -4.06
CA GLN A 111 -12.79 13.49 -4.12
C GLN A 111 -12.17 14.48 -3.10
N GLY A 112 -12.89 15.58 -2.80
CA GLY A 112 -12.48 16.62 -1.85
C GLY A 112 -12.85 16.34 -0.39
N CYS A 113 -13.62 15.28 -0.13
CA CYS A 113 -14.10 14.93 1.20
C CYS A 113 -13.00 14.30 2.06
N LYS A 114 -13.12 14.47 3.38
CA LYS A 114 -12.21 13.88 4.37
C LYS A 114 -12.84 12.66 5.06
N LEU A 115 -13.50 11.81 4.28
CA LEU A 115 -14.15 10.61 4.79
C LEU A 115 -13.11 9.65 5.38
N ASP A 116 -13.42 9.08 6.53
CA ASP A 116 -12.69 7.97 7.13
C ASP A 116 -13.37 6.66 6.76
N LEU A 117 -14.71 6.60 6.87
CA LEU A 117 -15.51 5.42 6.63
C LEU A 117 -16.63 5.71 5.65
N LEU A 118 -16.77 4.83 4.66
CA LEU A 118 -17.91 4.74 3.77
C LEU A 118 -18.47 3.31 3.80
N THR A 119 -19.73 3.12 4.17
CA THR A 119 -20.38 1.81 4.09
C THR A 119 -21.35 1.77 2.93
N LEU A 120 -21.22 0.75 2.09
CA LEU A 120 -22.01 0.52 0.88
C LEU A 120 -22.46 -0.95 0.83
N ASN A 121 -22.61 -1.60 1.98
CA ASN A 121 -23.04 -2.99 2.00
C ASN A 121 -24.47 -3.09 1.43
N ARG A 122 -24.80 -4.17 0.73
CA ARG A 122 -26.13 -4.39 0.14
C ARG A 122 -26.57 -3.24 -0.81
N THR A 123 -25.62 -2.61 -1.49
CA THR A 123 -25.89 -1.64 -2.56
C THR A 123 -25.67 -2.27 -3.94
N GLY A 124 -26.00 -1.53 -5.00
CA GLY A 124 -25.68 -1.91 -6.38
C GLY A 124 -24.23 -1.66 -6.80
N LEU A 125 -23.33 -1.34 -5.87
CA LEU A 125 -21.92 -1.02 -6.15
C LEU A 125 -21.26 -2.13 -6.99
N ASP A 126 -20.67 -1.75 -8.11
CA ASP A 126 -19.94 -2.65 -9.01
C ASP A 126 -18.44 -2.30 -9.10
N ASP A 127 -17.69 -3.04 -9.92
CA ASP A 127 -16.25 -2.83 -10.11
C ASP A 127 -15.91 -1.43 -10.61
N ALA A 128 -16.73 -0.87 -11.49
CA ALA A 128 -16.53 0.47 -12.05
C ALA A 128 -16.79 1.54 -10.97
N GLY A 129 -17.82 1.36 -10.16
CA GLY A 129 -18.13 2.20 -9.01
C GLY A 129 -17.04 2.14 -7.94
N LEU A 130 -16.55 0.95 -7.58
CA LEU A 130 -15.46 0.81 -6.61
C LEU A 130 -14.17 1.50 -7.09
N LEU A 131 -13.89 1.45 -8.40
CA LEU A 131 -12.76 2.17 -8.97
C LEU A 131 -12.90 3.70 -8.80
N GLN A 132 -14.11 4.25 -8.86
CA GLN A 132 -14.33 5.69 -8.58
C GLN A 132 -14.00 6.06 -7.12
N ALA A 133 -14.20 5.15 -6.16
CA ALA A 133 -13.90 5.38 -4.74
C ALA A 133 -12.42 5.71 -4.48
N VAL A 134 -11.51 5.29 -5.37
CA VAL A 134 -10.06 5.59 -5.30
C VAL A 134 -9.79 7.09 -5.35
N SER A 135 -10.67 7.89 -5.95
CA SER A 135 -10.54 9.35 -6.03
C SER A 135 -10.74 10.06 -4.69
N ILE A 136 -11.33 9.39 -3.70
CA ILE A 136 -11.60 9.94 -2.37
C ILE A 136 -10.31 9.90 -1.55
N SER A 137 -9.48 10.93 -1.74
CA SER A 137 -8.06 10.96 -1.31
C SER A 137 -7.79 10.67 0.17
N LYS A 138 -8.79 10.82 1.05
CA LYS A 138 -8.66 10.59 2.49
C LYS A 138 -9.37 9.35 3.01
N LEU A 139 -10.16 8.67 2.18
CA LEU A 139 -10.90 7.47 2.55
C LEU A 139 -9.96 6.42 3.12
N SER A 140 -10.30 5.94 4.32
CA SER A 140 -9.54 4.90 5.00
C SER A 140 -10.21 3.55 4.88
N HIS A 141 -11.52 3.46 5.10
CA HIS A 141 -12.26 2.20 5.12
C HIS A 141 -13.47 2.29 4.20
N ILE A 142 -13.67 1.25 3.38
CA ILE A 142 -14.88 1.08 2.58
C ILE A 142 -15.47 -0.30 2.85
N GLN A 143 -16.74 -0.38 3.24
CA GLN A 143 -17.44 -1.66 3.43
C GLN A 143 -18.27 -1.99 2.20
N ILE A 144 -18.11 -3.20 1.67
CA ILE A 144 -18.62 -3.60 0.35
C ILE A 144 -19.27 -4.98 0.32
N ASP A 145 -19.72 -5.52 1.47
CA ASP A 145 -20.38 -6.82 1.52
C ASP A 145 -21.73 -6.82 0.79
N HIS A 146 -22.04 -7.92 0.11
CA HIS A 146 -23.25 -8.10 -0.68
C HIS A 146 -23.44 -7.04 -1.77
N THR A 147 -22.36 -6.73 -2.48
CA THR A 147 -22.33 -5.84 -3.65
C THR A 147 -22.10 -6.65 -4.94
N ALA A 148 -22.10 -5.98 -6.09
CA ALA A 148 -21.72 -6.57 -7.38
C ALA A 148 -20.20 -6.54 -7.64
N VAL A 149 -19.40 -6.07 -6.67
CA VAL A 149 -17.93 -6.03 -6.78
C VAL A 149 -17.37 -7.45 -6.88
N THR A 150 -16.61 -7.70 -7.94
CA THR A 150 -15.87 -8.93 -8.16
C THR A 150 -14.50 -8.88 -7.48
N TYR A 151 -13.86 -10.04 -7.37
CA TYR A 151 -12.49 -10.08 -6.87
C TYR A 151 -11.50 -9.36 -7.81
N GLU A 152 -11.75 -9.35 -9.11
CA GLU A 152 -10.95 -8.59 -10.07
C GLU A 152 -11.08 -7.08 -9.84
N GLY A 153 -12.30 -6.60 -9.60
CA GLY A 153 -12.55 -5.20 -9.22
C GLY A 153 -11.86 -4.81 -7.91
N LEU A 154 -11.86 -5.70 -6.90
CA LEU A 154 -11.10 -5.50 -5.67
C LEU A 154 -9.60 -5.36 -5.95
N LEU A 155 -9.00 -6.25 -6.76
CA LEU A 155 -7.58 -6.19 -7.09
C LEU A 155 -7.21 -4.95 -7.93
N ALA A 156 -8.14 -4.40 -8.71
CA ALA A 156 -7.93 -3.20 -9.51
C ALA A 156 -7.58 -1.98 -8.64
N ILE A 157 -8.15 -1.89 -7.43
CA ILE A 157 -7.90 -0.76 -6.51
C ILE A 157 -6.66 -0.93 -5.63
N ALA A 158 -5.92 -2.05 -5.74
CA ALA A 158 -4.73 -2.32 -4.93
C ALA A 158 -3.57 -1.31 -5.15
N GLY A 159 -3.63 -0.49 -6.20
CA GLY A 159 -2.67 0.61 -6.39
C GLY A 159 -2.87 1.79 -5.42
N ASN A 160 -4.06 1.92 -4.82
CA ASN A 160 -4.31 2.90 -3.78
C ASN A 160 -3.80 2.33 -2.45
N ASN A 161 -2.83 2.99 -1.84
CA ASN A 161 -2.16 2.53 -0.61
C ASN A 161 -2.85 2.98 0.69
N ARG A 162 -4.03 3.61 0.60
CA ARG A 162 -4.73 4.21 1.73
C ARG A 162 -6.09 3.56 1.99
N ILE A 163 -6.81 3.22 0.93
CA ILE A 163 -8.12 2.58 1.05
C ILE A 163 -7.99 1.15 1.57
N GLU A 164 -8.78 0.82 2.57
CA GLU A 164 -8.90 -0.51 3.16
C GLU A 164 -10.32 -1.02 2.89
N PRO A 165 -10.49 -1.87 1.86
CA PRO A 165 -11.75 -2.57 1.64
C PRO A 165 -11.99 -3.56 2.77
N VAL A 166 -13.19 -3.50 3.33
CA VAL A 166 -13.66 -4.41 4.38
C VAL A 166 -14.81 -5.22 3.80
N ALA A 167 -14.62 -6.52 3.73
CA ALA A 167 -15.61 -7.49 3.34
C ALA A 167 -15.52 -8.69 4.30
N HIS A 168 -16.60 -8.94 5.03
CA HIS A 168 -16.67 -10.00 6.03
C HIS A 168 -17.18 -11.31 5.45
N VAL A 169 -17.97 -11.26 4.37
CA VAL A 169 -18.65 -12.44 3.81
C VAL A 169 -18.53 -12.55 2.30
N GLN A 170 -18.28 -11.45 1.59
CA GLN A 170 -18.20 -11.46 0.12
C GLN A 170 -16.93 -12.11 -0.43
N PHE A 171 -15.80 -11.97 0.28
CA PHE A 171 -14.51 -12.51 -0.13
C PHE A 171 -13.94 -13.43 0.96
N THR A 172 -13.17 -14.44 0.55
CA THR A 172 -12.49 -15.30 1.51
C THR A 172 -11.35 -14.56 2.20
N LYS A 173 -10.91 -15.09 3.35
CA LYS A 173 -9.76 -14.57 4.08
C LYS A 173 -8.51 -14.53 3.20
N GLU A 174 -8.28 -15.57 2.41
CA GLU A 174 -7.13 -15.68 1.50
C GLU A 174 -7.16 -14.61 0.41
N GLN A 175 -8.35 -14.29 -0.13
CA GLN A 175 -8.52 -13.22 -1.11
C GLN A 175 -8.18 -11.85 -0.51
N MET A 176 -8.65 -11.57 0.72
CA MET A 176 -8.36 -10.31 1.41
C MET A 176 -6.87 -10.19 1.80
N GLU A 177 -6.25 -11.29 2.21
CA GLU A 177 -4.80 -11.36 2.49
C GLU A 177 -3.98 -11.12 1.21
N HIS A 178 -4.38 -11.71 0.08
CA HIS A 178 -3.74 -11.50 -1.21
C HIS A 178 -3.88 -10.05 -1.69
N PHE A 179 -5.06 -9.44 -1.60
CA PHE A 179 -5.25 -8.01 -1.87
C PHE A 179 -4.29 -7.15 -1.03
N SER A 180 -4.23 -7.42 0.27
CA SER A 180 -3.36 -6.68 1.20
C SER A 180 -1.87 -6.84 0.86
N GLN A 181 -1.45 -8.03 0.41
CA GLN A 181 -0.10 -8.26 -0.09
C GLN A 181 0.17 -7.44 -1.36
N LEU A 182 -0.73 -7.51 -2.34
CA LEU A 182 -0.60 -6.79 -3.60
C LEU A 182 -0.53 -5.27 -3.37
N GLN A 183 -1.34 -4.75 -2.45
CA GLN A 183 -1.32 -3.34 -2.07
C GLN A 183 0.02 -2.92 -1.45
N ARG A 184 0.57 -3.75 -0.54
CA ARG A 184 1.92 -3.50 0.03
C ARG A 184 3.01 -3.55 -1.03
N GLU A 185 2.91 -4.46 -1.99
CA GLU A 185 3.87 -4.58 -3.10
C GLU A 185 3.81 -3.36 -4.03
N LYS A 186 2.61 -2.93 -4.42
CA LYS A 186 2.41 -1.72 -5.24
C LYS A 186 2.78 -0.42 -4.50
N ALA A 187 2.68 -0.39 -3.18
CA ALA A 187 3.08 0.75 -2.36
C ALA A 187 4.61 0.92 -2.23
N LYS A 188 5.40 -0.12 -2.53
CA LYS A 188 6.86 -0.01 -2.59
C LYS A 188 7.22 0.85 -3.81
N LYS A 189 7.46 2.15 -3.58
CA LYS A 189 8.04 3.02 -4.61
C LYS A 189 9.39 2.42 -5.05
N PRO A 190 9.67 2.30 -6.35
CA PRO A 190 11.05 2.08 -6.80
C PRO A 190 11.89 3.22 -6.23
N VAL A 191 12.97 2.90 -5.51
CA VAL A 191 13.93 3.92 -5.12
C VAL A 191 14.68 4.30 -6.39
N PRO A 192 14.70 5.57 -6.82
CA PRO A 192 15.50 5.97 -7.97
C PRO A 192 16.96 5.57 -7.77
N LEU A 193 17.60 5.11 -8.84
CA LEU A 193 19.03 4.79 -8.79
C LEU A 193 19.83 6.06 -8.53
N ASP A 194 20.66 6.03 -7.48
CA ASP A 194 21.71 7.03 -7.30
C ASP A 194 22.89 6.63 -8.20
N GLU A 195 22.99 7.28 -9.36
CA GLU A 195 24.03 7.01 -10.37
C GLU A 195 25.45 7.21 -9.82
N GLN A 196 25.63 8.15 -8.88
CA GLN A 196 26.92 8.39 -8.25
C GLN A 196 27.28 7.23 -7.33
N ALA A 197 26.33 6.78 -6.50
CA ALA A 197 26.53 5.60 -5.67
C ALA A 197 26.78 4.33 -6.50
N ALA A 198 26.08 4.17 -7.63
CA ALA A 198 26.29 3.06 -8.55
C ALA A 198 27.71 3.09 -9.15
N ALA A 199 28.20 4.27 -9.55
CA ALA A 199 29.57 4.44 -10.04
C ALA A 199 30.62 4.11 -8.96
N GLU A 200 30.41 4.58 -7.71
CA GLU A 200 31.28 4.23 -6.57
C GLU A 200 31.33 2.72 -6.33
N CYS A 201 30.18 2.06 -6.34
CA CYS A 201 30.08 0.61 -6.17
C CYS A 201 30.77 -0.18 -7.29
N ARG A 202 30.61 0.24 -8.55
CA ARG A 202 31.37 -0.34 -9.67
C ARG A 202 32.87 -0.19 -9.45
N GLY A 203 33.33 0.98 -8.99
CA GLY A 203 34.73 1.22 -8.64
C GLY A 203 35.25 0.29 -7.53
N VAL A 204 34.46 0.10 -6.47
CA VAL A 204 34.79 -0.84 -5.38
C VAL A 204 34.88 -2.28 -5.89
N LEU A 205 33.93 -2.71 -6.72
CA LEU A 205 33.93 -4.06 -7.30
C LEU A 205 35.12 -4.27 -8.24
N SER A 206 35.42 -3.31 -9.12
CA SER A 206 36.60 -3.39 -9.99
C SER A 206 37.91 -3.52 -9.21
N ALA A 207 38.06 -2.75 -8.13
CA ALA A 207 39.25 -2.84 -7.28
C ALA A 207 39.34 -4.18 -6.54
N PHE A 208 38.20 -4.69 -6.03
CA PHE A 208 38.13 -6.02 -5.44
C PHE A 208 38.48 -7.12 -6.45
N PHE A 209 37.91 -7.09 -7.67
CA PHE A 209 38.20 -8.07 -8.72
C PHE A 209 39.68 -8.07 -9.13
N ALA A 210 40.31 -6.90 -9.20
CA ALA A 210 41.73 -6.77 -9.50
C ALA A 210 42.62 -7.38 -8.41
N GLU A 211 42.38 -7.02 -7.13
CA GLU A 211 43.17 -7.56 -6.01
C GLU A 211 42.95 -9.07 -5.82
N MET A 212 41.73 -9.56 -6.06
CA MET A 212 41.46 -11.00 -6.10
C MET A 212 42.26 -11.69 -7.20
N THR A 213 42.29 -11.11 -8.40
CA THR A 213 43.06 -11.67 -9.51
C THR A 213 44.56 -11.71 -9.20
N GLU A 214 45.11 -10.67 -8.58
CA GLU A 214 46.52 -10.65 -8.13
C GLU A 214 46.80 -11.73 -7.08
N TRP A 215 45.89 -11.89 -6.11
CA TRP A 215 46.00 -12.93 -5.10
C TRP A 215 45.95 -14.33 -5.72
N GLU A 216 45.02 -14.59 -6.65
CA GLU A 216 44.89 -15.88 -7.35
C GLU A 216 46.13 -16.20 -8.19
N GLN A 217 46.68 -15.21 -8.92
CA GLN A 217 47.92 -15.38 -9.67
C GLN A 217 49.12 -15.67 -8.76
N HIS A 218 49.16 -15.06 -7.58
CA HIS A 218 50.19 -15.37 -6.58
C HIS A 218 50.04 -16.80 -6.05
N MET A 219 48.80 -17.25 -5.77
CA MET A 219 48.52 -18.63 -5.33
C MET A 219 48.87 -19.66 -6.38
N GLU A 220 48.69 -19.35 -7.67
CA GLU A 220 49.11 -20.24 -8.76
C GLU A 220 50.63 -20.46 -8.76
N GLN A 221 51.41 -19.47 -8.31
CA GLN A 221 52.88 -19.55 -8.26
C GLN A 221 53.41 -20.13 -6.93
N ALA A 222 52.83 -19.71 -5.81
CA ALA A 222 53.33 -20.02 -4.46
C ALA A 222 52.65 -21.26 -3.84
N GLY A 223 51.44 -21.60 -4.30
CA GLY A 223 50.59 -22.65 -3.73
C GLY A 223 49.82 -22.20 -2.48
N PHE A 224 48.74 -22.91 -2.17
CA PHE A 224 47.87 -22.61 -1.01
C PHE A 224 48.49 -22.89 0.36
N GLU A 225 49.62 -23.60 0.41
CA GLU A 225 50.38 -23.86 1.64
C GLU A 225 51.27 -22.67 2.04
N ASP A 226 51.37 -21.64 1.18
CA ASP A 226 52.11 -20.42 1.47
C ASP A 226 51.56 -19.71 2.72
N ALA A 227 52.45 -19.32 3.62
CA ALA A 227 52.08 -18.71 4.90
C ALA A 227 51.33 -17.36 4.73
N GLU A 228 51.52 -16.67 3.61
CA GLU A 228 50.89 -15.39 3.27
C GLU A 228 49.57 -15.55 2.50
N ALA A 229 49.20 -16.78 2.07
CA ALA A 229 47.97 -17.05 1.34
C ALA A 229 46.73 -16.53 2.06
N VAL A 230 46.53 -16.98 3.31
CA VAL A 230 45.37 -16.62 4.13
C VAL A 230 45.43 -15.17 4.62
N PRO A 231 46.56 -14.65 5.16
CA PRO A 231 46.66 -13.25 5.58
C PRO A 231 46.34 -12.25 4.47
N ARG A 232 46.85 -12.46 3.25
CA ARG A 232 46.58 -11.57 2.10
C ARG A 232 45.10 -11.59 1.72
N LEU A 233 44.50 -12.76 1.67
CA LEU A 233 43.07 -12.90 1.37
C LEU A 233 42.19 -12.20 2.41
N LEU A 234 42.50 -12.38 3.70
CA LEU A 234 41.77 -11.72 4.79
C LEU A 234 41.90 -10.21 4.73
N ALA A 235 43.05 -9.67 4.31
CA ALA A 235 43.23 -8.24 4.11
C ALA A 235 42.33 -7.69 2.98
N ILE A 236 42.18 -8.44 1.88
CA ILE A 236 41.22 -8.10 0.80
C ILE A 236 39.79 -8.15 1.34
N TRP A 237 39.43 -9.20 2.09
CA TRP A 237 38.09 -9.32 2.70
C TRP A 237 37.78 -8.18 3.66
N GLU A 238 38.70 -7.83 4.56
CA GLU A 238 38.51 -6.75 5.52
C GLU A 238 38.35 -5.39 4.85
N LYS A 239 39.01 -5.19 3.70
CA LYS A 239 38.93 -3.96 2.91
C LYS A 239 37.60 -3.82 2.18
N TYR A 240 37.13 -4.87 1.51
CA TYR A 240 36.03 -4.77 0.55
C TYR A 240 34.71 -5.40 1.01
N VAL A 241 34.73 -6.35 1.94
CA VAL A 241 33.58 -7.18 2.31
C VAL A 241 33.02 -6.73 3.66
N SER A 242 31.71 -6.61 3.77
CA SER A 242 31.00 -6.34 5.04
C SER A 242 30.21 -7.53 5.57
N GLU A 243 30.12 -8.59 4.77
CA GLU A 243 29.48 -9.82 5.18
C GLU A 243 30.18 -10.42 6.40
N LYS A 244 29.41 -10.66 7.48
CA LYS A 244 29.90 -11.38 8.66
C LYS A 244 29.46 -12.85 8.60
N PRO A 245 30.36 -13.81 8.87
CA PRO A 245 29.99 -15.21 9.03
C PRO A 245 28.92 -15.34 10.14
N ARG A 246 27.80 -16.00 9.86
CA ARG A 246 26.74 -16.26 10.86
C ARG A 246 27.00 -17.56 11.61
N LEU A 247 26.56 -17.66 12.87
CA LEU A 247 26.67 -18.89 13.66
C LEU A 247 25.91 -20.03 12.94
N GLY A 248 26.59 -21.16 12.66
CA GLY A 248 26.03 -22.29 11.90
C GLY A 248 26.12 -22.16 10.37
N TYR A 249 26.64 -21.04 9.85
CA TYR A 249 26.94 -20.86 8.44
C TYR A 249 28.29 -21.50 8.12
N ARG A 250 28.33 -22.45 7.17
CA ARG A 250 29.59 -22.77 6.49
C ARG A 250 29.86 -21.63 5.52
N PRO A 251 31.02 -20.94 5.59
CA PRO A 251 31.41 -20.02 4.54
C PRO A 251 31.24 -20.73 3.20
N LEU A 252 30.53 -20.11 2.26
CA LEU A 252 30.56 -20.60 0.89
C LEU A 252 32.02 -20.53 0.43
N GLY A 253 32.50 -21.62 -0.16
CA GLY A 253 33.91 -21.75 -0.53
C GLY A 253 34.35 -20.58 -1.41
N LEU A 254 35.62 -20.20 -1.24
CA LEU A 254 36.27 -19.25 -2.14
C LEU A 254 36.25 -19.84 -3.54
N SER A 255 35.80 -19.06 -4.51
CA SER A 255 36.03 -19.42 -5.91
C SER A 255 37.49 -19.11 -6.24
N TYR A 256 38.16 -20.04 -6.93
CA TYR A 256 39.54 -19.90 -7.36
C TYR A 256 39.64 -20.22 -8.85
N SER A 257 40.30 -19.34 -9.58
CA SER A 257 40.70 -19.55 -10.96
C SER A 257 42.09 -18.99 -11.19
N ALA A 258 42.99 -19.80 -11.77
CA ALA A 258 44.32 -19.35 -12.17
C ALA A 258 44.31 -18.17 -13.17
N GLN A 259 43.20 -17.97 -13.89
CA GLN A 259 42.99 -16.86 -14.81
C GLN A 259 42.32 -15.63 -14.16
N GLY A 260 41.99 -15.71 -12.87
CA GLY A 260 41.20 -14.74 -12.13
C GLY A 260 39.71 -15.08 -12.12
N THR A 261 39.11 -15.29 -10.96
CA THR A 261 37.67 -15.64 -10.79
C THR A 261 36.75 -14.58 -11.40
N TYR A 262 37.16 -13.32 -11.35
CA TYR A 262 36.35 -12.17 -11.78
C TYR A 262 36.87 -11.48 -13.05
N ASN A 263 37.92 -12.00 -13.67
CA ASN A 263 38.60 -11.36 -14.79
C ASN A 263 37.70 -11.19 -16.04
N GLY A 264 36.67 -12.03 -16.17
CA GLY A 264 35.68 -11.97 -17.25
C GLY A 264 34.38 -11.22 -16.91
N GLU A 265 34.26 -10.58 -15.74
CA GLU A 265 33.02 -9.91 -15.31
C GLU A 265 32.79 -8.58 -16.01
N GLU A 266 31.66 -8.45 -16.71
CA GLU A 266 31.23 -7.21 -17.35
C GLU A 266 30.03 -6.62 -16.60
N PHE A 267 30.10 -5.33 -16.22
CA PHE A 267 28.98 -4.64 -15.55
C PHE A 267 27.80 -4.42 -16.51
N LEU A 268 26.60 -4.79 -16.08
CA LEU A 268 25.37 -4.67 -16.87
C LEU A 268 24.49 -3.50 -16.43
N ASP A 269 24.09 -3.50 -15.16
CA ASP A 269 23.08 -2.57 -14.64
C ASP A 269 23.22 -2.41 -13.12
N ALA A 270 22.44 -1.50 -12.53
CA ALA A 270 22.36 -1.33 -11.09
C ALA A 270 20.90 -1.09 -10.64
N GLU A 271 20.56 -1.59 -9.45
CA GLU A 271 19.23 -1.43 -8.86
C GLU A 271 19.34 -0.90 -7.42
N GLN A 272 18.66 0.20 -7.13
CA GLN A 272 18.62 0.77 -5.80
C GLN A 272 17.56 0.07 -4.94
N ILE A 273 18.00 -0.56 -3.85
CA ILE A 273 17.10 -1.25 -2.92
C ILE A 273 16.68 -0.32 -1.78
N THR A 274 17.64 0.43 -1.24
CA THR A 274 17.43 1.48 -0.23
C THR A 274 18.52 2.54 -0.40
N LYS A 275 18.43 3.69 0.27
CA LYS A 275 19.53 4.69 0.29
C LYS A 275 20.92 4.15 0.66
N ASN A 276 21.00 3.00 1.34
CA ASN A 276 22.25 2.39 1.82
C ASN A 276 22.55 1.02 1.21
N LYS A 277 21.74 0.56 0.23
CA LYS A 277 21.90 -0.73 -0.42
C LYS A 277 21.53 -0.66 -1.89
N LEU A 278 22.38 -1.23 -2.74
CA LEU A 278 22.13 -1.38 -4.17
C LEU A 278 22.66 -2.72 -4.67
N TYR A 279 22.09 -3.23 -5.75
CA TYR A 279 22.68 -4.32 -6.52
C TYR A 279 23.49 -3.75 -7.68
N ILE A 280 24.66 -4.33 -7.93
CA ILE A 280 25.36 -4.21 -9.21
C ILE A 280 25.25 -5.55 -9.92
N TYR A 281 24.74 -5.53 -11.14
CA TYR A 281 24.60 -6.70 -12.00
C TYR A 281 25.83 -6.83 -12.89
N THR A 282 26.35 -8.05 -13.00
CA THR A 282 27.45 -8.38 -13.90
C THR A 282 27.12 -9.65 -14.68
N ARG A 283 27.87 -9.87 -15.76
CA ARG A 283 27.86 -11.13 -16.51
C ARG A 283 29.27 -11.57 -16.78
N GLU A 284 29.56 -12.83 -16.47
CA GLU A 284 30.85 -13.42 -16.81
C GLU A 284 30.87 -13.77 -18.31
N LYS A 285 31.91 -13.31 -19.00
CA LYS A 285 32.00 -13.32 -20.45
C LYS A 285 32.06 -14.71 -21.09
N ASN A 286 32.70 -15.69 -20.45
CA ASN A 286 32.96 -17.00 -21.04
C ASN A 286 31.80 -17.99 -20.82
N THR A 287 31.23 -17.94 -19.63
CA THR A 287 30.15 -18.83 -19.15
C THR A 287 28.77 -18.21 -19.37
N GLY A 288 28.69 -16.88 -19.43
CA GLY A 288 27.42 -16.15 -19.54
C GLY A 288 26.63 -16.09 -18.23
N PHE A 289 27.19 -16.53 -17.10
CA PHE A 289 26.50 -16.48 -15.82
C PHE A 289 26.27 -15.03 -15.37
N ASP A 290 25.02 -14.73 -15.04
CA ASP A 290 24.67 -13.46 -14.42
C ASP A 290 24.96 -13.52 -12.92
N ARG A 291 25.64 -12.50 -12.40
CA ARG A 291 25.82 -12.29 -10.97
C ARG A 291 25.21 -10.96 -10.56
N ARG A 292 24.84 -10.88 -9.29
CA ARG A 292 24.52 -9.59 -8.65
C ARG A 292 25.24 -9.49 -7.31
N PHE A 293 25.92 -8.37 -7.14
CA PHE A 293 26.64 -8.03 -5.92
C PHE A 293 25.77 -7.10 -5.10
N LEU A 294 25.40 -7.53 -3.89
CA LEU A 294 24.72 -6.68 -2.93
C LEU A 294 25.76 -5.74 -2.31
N MET A 295 25.67 -4.47 -2.63
CA MET A 295 26.51 -3.43 -2.06
C MET A 295 25.81 -2.76 -0.90
N LYS A 296 26.55 -2.51 0.18
CA LYS A 296 26.04 -1.89 1.40
C LYS A 296 26.97 -0.76 1.85
N ARG A 297 26.37 0.37 2.21
CA ARG A 297 27.09 1.50 2.79
C ARG A 297 27.57 1.16 4.21
N VAL A 298 28.88 1.28 4.45
CA VAL A 298 29.55 1.05 5.74
C VAL A 298 30.47 2.23 6.02
N GLY A 299 30.11 3.04 7.04
CA GLY A 299 30.77 4.33 7.25
C GLY A 299 30.52 5.26 6.05
N GLU A 300 31.60 5.81 5.50
CA GLU A 300 31.57 6.71 4.33
C GLU A 300 31.68 5.98 2.98
N GLY A 301 31.97 4.67 2.98
CA GLY A 301 32.21 3.89 1.76
C GLY A 301 31.19 2.77 1.51
N TRP A 302 31.39 2.05 0.40
CA TRP A 302 30.60 0.87 0.02
C TRP A 302 31.40 -0.41 0.17
N ARG A 303 30.72 -1.48 0.57
CA ARG A 303 31.29 -2.81 0.73
C ARG A 303 30.36 -3.88 0.17
N ILE A 304 30.92 -5.02 -0.19
CA ILE A 304 30.20 -6.19 -0.68
C ILE A 304 29.56 -6.90 0.53
N ASP A 305 28.24 -6.98 0.57
CA ASP A 305 27.45 -7.63 1.64
C ASP A 305 26.98 -9.04 1.22
N GLY A 306 27.24 -9.42 -0.03
CA GLY A 306 27.04 -10.76 -0.57
C GLY A 306 26.94 -10.78 -2.08
N VAL A 307 27.07 -11.96 -2.67
CA VAL A 307 26.91 -12.20 -4.12
C VAL A 307 25.85 -13.27 -4.36
N GLN A 308 25.12 -13.13 -5.47
CA GLN A 308 24.20 -14.15 -5.95
C GLN A 308 24.47 -14.41 -7.43
N GLU A 309 24.40 -15.67 -7.83
CA GLU A 309 24.48 -16.10 -9.22
C GLU A 309 23.11 -16.57 -9.70
N ARG A 310 22.83 -16.34 -10.98
CA ARG A 310 21.56 -16.71 -11.60
C ARG A 310 21.68 -18.09 -12.24
N LEU A 311 21.06 -19.06 -11.59
CA LEU A 311 20.82 -20.41 -12.10
C LEU A 311 19.30 -20.53 -12.34
N ASP A 312 18.61 -21.39 -11.59
CA ASP A 312 17.14 -21.44 -11.51
C ASP A 312 16.59 -20.34 -10.57
N GLY A 313 16.94 -19.09 -10.86
CA GLY A 313 16.74 -17.94 -9.99
C GLY A 313 18.02 -17.47 -9.29
N TRP A 314 17.90 -16.46 -8.43
CA TRP A 314 19.05 -15.86 -7.73
C TRP A 314 19.43 -16.67 -6.50
N GLN A 315 20.55 -17.37 -6.57
CA GLN A 315 21.07 -18.19 -5.48
C GLN A 315 22.33 -17.56 -4.89
N ARG A 316 22.48 -17.59 -3.56
CA ARG A 316 23.67 -17.05 -2.91
C ARG A 316 24.86 -17.93 -3.22
N THR A 317 25.97 -17.31 -3.64
CA THR A 317 27.25 -18.00 -3.88
C THR A 317 28.36 -17.40 -3.01
N GLY A 318 29.50 -18.09 -2.96
CA GLY A 318 30.70 -17.60 -2.29
C GLY A 318 31.33 -16.45 -3.09
N LEU A 319 32.03 -15.58 -2.37
CA LEU A 319 32.93 -14.59 -2.96
C LEU A 319 34.30 -15.21 -3.24
#